data_AF-A0A9P8ZTD8-F1
#
_entry.id   AF-A0A9P8ZTD8-F1
#
_cell.length_a   1.000
_cell.length_b   1.000
_cell.length_c   1.000
_cell.angle_alpha   90.00
_cell.angle_beta   90.00
_cell.angle_gamma   90.00
#
_symmetry.space_group_name_H-M   'P 1'
#
loop_
_entity.id
_entity.type
_entity.pdbx_description
1 polymer ?
#
loop_
_entity_poly.entity_id
_entity_poly.type
_entity_poly.pdbx_seq_one_letter_code
_entity_poly.pdbx_strand_id
1 'polypeptide(L)'
;MLVVVQNQVINDFLEDDLGDLHGALPLSNPNHLTLGPDNFSLVDFLRSWARSGPSRDGHPAPPLEAPRTLIADKNTHRINYEQLKGDQCDFQGVSWSKLGVSRSKARDRRRATYKNYVNKAGSDKWHPSLPDRYAMPRDNYFRFKSMDIRRDTRLLHFQLRNILACTSRTRAFFPGSNAIRELDPTTGRTRKAMDFGHHSDVQVSTIAATDEILVAGSFLGDYRYRNINSEDRDFTEGKLTEHISGITNHVQIHSARRSSAPIAAFASNDFGFRTVDLTTNQLLFESMYNYPLNCSAISTDQRLRVMVGDHTNVLITDAETGEILQDLSGHRDFGFACDWAPDGWTVATGFQDKSVRIWDARRWTNNHNGEGAPIAVLRCDMSGARSLRFSPLGSGKRLLVAAEEADIVSIFDAQTFDTQQKIDMFGEIGGTAFADDGQVLMALNTDPARGGIVQFERCDGGTEDAFNTNDWDLSRRSGPPRTSYRYDWGATTKDTLGLSQSLETLTERRRKAVASSNLEPF
;
A
#
# COMPACT_ATOMS: atom_id res chain seq x y z
N MET A 1 1.02 22.48 -11.88
CA MET A 1 2.30 23.09 -11.45
C MET A 1 3.33 21.98 -11.61
N LEU A 2 4.23 22.06 -12.60
CA LEU A 2 5.11 20.92 -12.89
C LEU A 2 6.06 20.69 -11.70
N VAL A 3 6.12 19.45 -11.22
CA VAL A 3 7.24 18.98 -10.40
C VAL A 3 8.40 18.65 -11.36
N VAL A 4 8.98 19.70 -11.93
CA VAL A 4 10.30 19.58 -12.57
C VAL A 4 11.30 19.36 -11.44
N VAL A 5 11.79 18.13 -11.32
CA VAL A 5 13.02 17.88 -10.57
C VAL A 5 14.14 18.59 -11.34
N GLN A 6 14.52 19.78 -10.89
CA GLN A 6 15.68 20.48 -11.45
C GLN A 6 16.95 19.73 -11.03
N ASN A 7 17.38 18.79 -11.86
CA ASN A 7 18.69 18.16 -11.75
C ASN A 7 19.78 19.21 -11.98
N GLN A 8 20.22 19.88 -10.91
CA GLN A 8 21.50 20.58 -10.85
C GLN A 8 22.25 20.14 -9.59
N VAL A 9 23.45 19.61 -9.82
CA VAL A 9 24.45 19.24 -8.80
C VAL A 9 23.97 18.17 -7.79
N ILE A 10 23.78 16.95 -8.29
CA ILE A 10 24.03 15.73 -7.49
C ILE A 10 25.33 15.10 -8.02
N ASN A 11 26.43 15.78 -7.73
CA ASN A 11 27.81 15.31 -7.86
C ASN A 11 28.63 16.11 -6.84
N ASP A 12 29.70 15.50 -6.33
CA ASP A 12 30.45 15.90 -5.13
C ASP A 12 29.67 15.73 -3.80
N PHE A 13 30.41 15.54 -2.69
CA PHE A 13 29.92 15.30 -1.31
C PHE A 13 29.20 13.95 -1.03
N LEU A 14 29.78 12.82 -1.45
CA LEU A 14 29.46 11.49 -0.88
C LEU A 14 30.68 10.64 -0.47
N GLU A 15 31.86 11.24 -0.37
CA GLU A 15 33.00 10.69 0.37
C GLU A 15 33.49 11.71 1.41
N ASP A 16 34.19 11.21 2.44
CA ASP A 16 34.61 11.86 3.70
C ASP A 16 33.51 12.22 4.74
N ASP A 17 33.98 12.41 5.98
CA ASP A 17 33.25 12.73 7.23
C ASP A 17 32.14 11.78 7.73
N LEU A 18 32.57 10.55 8.07
CA LEU A 18 32.03 9.83 9.24
C LEU A 18 32.54 10.46 10.56
N GLY A 19 32.24 11.75 10.78
CA GLY A 19 32.67 12.54 11.94
C GLY A 19 31.64 13.61 12.35
N ASP A 20 31.50 13.81 13.66
CA ASP A 20 30.63 14.78 14.38
C ASP A 20 29.85 15.84 13.56
N LEU A 21 28.60 15.55 13.20
CA LEU A 21 27.60 16.58 12.87
C LEU A 21 26.57 16.80 13.99
N HIS A 22 26.87 17.78 14.84
CA HIS A 22 25.85 18.49 15.61
C HIS A 22 25.03 19.39 14.65
N GLY A 23 23.77 19.02 14.34
CA GLY A 23 22.78 20.00 13.88
C GLY A 23 22.27 19.93 12.43
N ALA A 24 22.12 18.74 11.84
CA ALA A 24 21.20 18.53 10.72
C ALA A 24 19.96 17.72 11.17
N LEU A 25 18.77 18.06 10.68
CA LEU A 25 17.52 17.36 11.00
C LEU A 25 17.11 16.44 9.82
N PRO A 26 17.15 15.11 9.98
CA PRO A 26 16.52 14.22 9.00
C PRO A 26 15.00 14.31 9.13
N LEU A 27 14.34 14.47 7.98
CA LEU A 27 12.89 14.62 7.84
C LEU A 27 12.28 13.34 7.23
N SER A 28 10.95 13.19 7.25
CA SER A 28 10.26 12.04 6.62
C SER A 28 10.29 12.10 5.09
N ASN A 29 10.57 13.28 4.54
CA ASN A 29 10.72 13.50 3.11
C ASN A 29 11.83 12.58 2.56
N PRO A 30 11.52 11.55 1.74
CA PRO A 30 12.45 10.47 1.42
C PRO A 30 13.71 10.92 0.67
N ASN A 31 13.64 12.09 0.04
CA ASN A 31 14.77 12.82 -0.49
C ASN A 31 14.62 14.30 -0.12
N HIS A 32 15.50 14.84 0.71
CA HIS A 32 15.44 16.25 1.15
C HIS A 32 15.65 17.27 0.02
N LEU A 33 16.08 16.82 -1.17
CA LEU A 33 16.17 17.64 -2.38
C LEU A 33 14.85 17.68 -3.17
N THR A 34 13.87 16.81 -2.87
CA THR A 34 12.53 16.88 -3.49
C THR A 34 11.60 17.79 -2.71
N LEU A 35 10.88 18.66 -3.43
CA LEU A 35 9.88 19.60 -2.86
C LEU A 35 8.64 18.85 -2.36
N GLY A 36 8.69 18.39 -1.10
CA GLY A 36 7.64 17.61 -0.45
C GLY A 36 7.30 18.12 0.97
N PRO A 37 6.34 17.47 1.67
CA PRO A 37 5.97 17.84 3.02
C PRO A 37 6.99 17.32 4.05
N ASP A 38 7.61 18.23 4.78
CA ASP A 38 8.53 17.92 5.88
C ASP A 38 7.79 17.42 7.14
N ASN A 39 7.24 16.21 7.01
CA ASN A 39 6.84 15.37 8.13
C ASN A 39 8.09 14.81 8.85
N PHE A 40 7.93 14.10 9.97
CA PHE A 40 9.06 13.46 10.68
C PHE A 40 9.06 11.93 10.56
N SER A 41 10.23 11.30 10.66
CA SER A 41 10.34 9.86 10.98
C SER A 41 9.67 9.54 12.33
N LEU A 42 9.45 8.27 12.68
CA LEU A 42 8.99 7.88 14.02
C LEU A 42 9.90 8.44 15.12
N VAL A 43 11.22 8.33 14.96
CA VAL A 43 12.17 8.75 16.00
C VAL A 43 12.27 10.27 16.08
N ASP A 44 12.23 10.97 14.95
CA ASP A 44 12.31 12.44 14.92
C ASP A 44 11.00 13.09 15.35
N PHE A 45 9.86 12.44 15.12
CA PHE A 45 8.57 12.78 15.71
C PHE A 45 8.65 12.70 17.25
N LEU A 46 9.18 11.60 17.80
CA LEU A 46 9.33 11.42 19.25
C LEU A 46 10.33 12.42 19.85
N ARG A 47 11.46 12.69 19.17
CA ARG A 47 12.44 13.74 19.55
C ARG A 47 11.81 15.14 19.55
N SER A 48 11.05 15.46 18.51
CA SER A 48 10.37 16.75 18.35
C SER A 48 9.31 16.95 19.44
N TRP A 49 8.52 15.91 19.76
CA TRP A 49 7.57 15.93 20.86
C TRP A 49 8.26 16.07 22.23
N ALA A 50 9.32 15.30 22.50
CA ALA A 50 10.10 15.41 23.74
C ALA A 50 10.66 16.83 23.97
N ARG A 51 11.18 17.47 22.91
CA ARG A 51 11.69 18.85 22.95
C ARG A 51 10.59 19.91 23.05
N SER A 52 9.42 19.65 22.46
CA SER A 52 8.26 20.57 22.52
C SER A 52 7.62 20.65 23.91
N GLY A 53 7.92 19.69 24.79
CA GLY A 53 7.23 19.54 26.07
C GLY A 53 5.79 19.05 25.92
N PRO A 54 4.97 19.14 26.99
CA PRO A 54 3.57 18.75 26.97
C PRO A 54 2.77 19.48 25.88
N SER A 55 1.75 18.83 25.34
CA SER A 55 0.78 19.55 24.49
C SER A 55 0.00 20.57 25.32
N ARG A 56 -0.64 21.56 24.67
CA ARG A 56 -1.57 22.50 25.34
C ARG A 56 -2.68 21.77 26.12
N ASP A 57 -2.98 20.55 25.70
CA ASP A 57 -3.96 19.60 26.24
C ASP A 57 -3.45 18.83 27.48
N GLY A 58 -2.33 19.26 28.07
CA GLY A 58 -1.78 18.70 29.33
C GLY A 58 -1.18 17.29 29.21
N HIS A 59 -0.98 16.78 27.99
CA HIS A 59 -0.48 15.42 27.77
C HIS A 59 1.05 15.34 27.98
N PRO A 60 1.57 14.41 28.81
CA PRO A 60 3.00 14.26 29.02
C PRO A 60 3.71 13.85 27.72
N ALA A 61 4.86 14.47 27.47
CA ALA A 61 5.77 14.13 26.38
C ALA A 61 6.71 12.98 26.79
N PRO A 62 7.26 12.20 25.85
CA PRO A 62 8.26 11.19 26.17
C PRO A 62 9.55 11.85 26.72
N PRO A 63 10.28 11.21 27.65
CA PRO A 63 11.57 11.72 28.13
C PRO A 63 12.56 11.91 26.97
N LEU A 64 13.41 12.95 27.04
CA LEU A 64 14.39 13.30 25.99
C LEU A 64 15.32 12.14 25.56
N GLU A 65 15.62 11.23 26.48
CA GLU A 65 16.45 10.04 26.23
C GLU A 65 15.68 8.87 25.60
N ALA A 66 14.37 8.78 25.79
CA ALA A 66 13.58 7.64 25.34
C ALA A 66 13.67 7.36 23.82
N PRO A 67 13.63 8.37 22.92
CA PRO A 67 13.80 8.15 21.48
C PRO A 67 15.17 7.56 21.09
N ARG A 68 16.22 7.77 21.90
CA ARG A 68 17.55 7.19 21.62
C ARG A 68 17.57 5.67 21.75
N THR A 69 16.72 5.11 22.62
CA THR A 69 16.64 3.64 22.83
C THR A 69 16.21 2.88 21.58
N LEU A 70 15.37 3.49 20.72
CA LEU A 70 14.91 2.90 19.46
C LEU A 70 16.02 2.81 18.39
N ILE A 71 16.99 3.74 18.43
CA ILE A 71 18.18 3.72 17.53
C ILE A 71 19.25 2.78 18.08
N ALA A 72 19.44 2.76 19.41
CA ALA A 72 20.41 1.91 20.09
C ALA A 72 20.09 0.41 19.92
N ASP A 73 18.81 0.06 19.78
CA ASP A 73 18.33 -1.28 19.43
C ASP A 73 18.66 -1.63 17.96
N LYS A 74 19.94 -1.95 17.73
CA LYS A 74 20.43 -2.44 16.43
C LYS A 74 20.09 -3.91 16.19
N ASN A 75 19.87 -4.69 17.26
CA ASN A 75 19.79 -6.16 17.25
C ASN A 75 18.39 -6.71 16.92
N THR A 76 17.34 -5.92 17.10
CA THR A 76 15.98 -6.33 16.68
C THR A 76 15.87 -6.24 15.16
N HIS A 77 16.09 -7.37 14.50
CA HIS A 77 15.97 -7.52 13.04
C HIS A 77 14.61 -8.11 12.61
N ARG A 78 13.92 -8.81 13.52
CA ARG A 78 12.63 -9.45 13.26
C ARG A 78 11.75 -9.43 14.51
N ILE A 79 10.46 -9.25 14.30
CA ILE A 79 9.41 -9.32 15.32
C ILE A 79 8.39 -10.35 14.84
N ASN A 80 8.08 -11.36 15.67
CA ASN A 80 7.00 -12.31 15.47
C ASN A 80 5.85 -12.00 16.47
N TYR A 81 4.63 -12.48 16.23
CA TYR A 81 3.45 -12.25 17.09
C TYR A 81 3.71 -12.44 18.60
N GLU A 82 4.46 -13.48 18.98
CA GLU A 82 4.81 -13.77 20.38
C GLU A 82 5.59 -12.63 21.08
N GLN A 83 6.40 -11.88 20.33
CA GLN A 83 7.23 -10.79 20.84
C GLN A 83 6.44 -9.49 21.09
N LEU A 84 5.20 -9.40 20.59
CA LEU A 84 4.26 -8.34 20.97
C LEU A 84 3.85 -8.42 22.44
N LYS A 85 3.86 -9.64 23.00
CA LYS A 85 3.43 -10.00 24.37
C LYS A 85 2.01 -9.48 24.68
N GLY A 86 1.11 -9.67 23.72
CA GLY A 86 -0.19 -8.99 23.67
C GLY A 86 0.01 -7.52 23.31
N ASP A 87 -0.41 -6.62 24.20
CA ASP A 87 -0.48 -5.18 23.98
C ASP A 87 0.75 -4.43 24.54
N GLN A 88 1.91 -5.09 24.73
CA GLN A 88 3.12 -4.47 25.32
C GLN A 88 4.03 -3.78 24.30
N CYS A 89 4.00 -4.26 23.05
CA CYS A 89 4.72 -3.72 21.90
C CYS A 89 3.78 -3.66 20.69
N ASP A 90 3.99 -2.73 19.78
CA ASP A 90 3.35 -2.77 18.47
C ASP A 90 4.16 -3.57 17.43
N PHE A 91 3.67 -3.56 16.20
CA PHE A 91 4.21 -4.24 15.01
C PHE A 91 5.66 -3.90 14.71
N GLN A 92 6.10 -2.71 15.14
CA GLN A 92 7.46 -2.18 15.00
C GLN A 92 8.31 -2.43 16.25
N GLY A 93 7.82 -3.24 17.18
CA GLY A 93 8.53 -3.60 18.41
C GLY A 93 8.70 -2.42 19.35
N VAL A 94 7.82 -1.40 19.24
CA VAL A 94 7.87 -0.20 20.06
C VAL A 94 7.08 -0.45 21.33
N SER A 95 7.78 -0.58 22.46
CA SER A 95 7.16 -0.67 23.77
C SER A 95 6.87 0.72 24.31
N TRP A 96 5.70 1.25 23.95
CA TRP A 96 5.27 2.62 24.25
C TRP A 96 5.35 2.98 25.74
N SER A 97 5.05 2.04 26.63
CA SER A 97 5.21 2.21 28.08
C SER A 97 6.66 2.51 28.50
N LYS A 98 7.67 1.93 27.83
CA LYS A 98 9.09 2.26 28.05
C LYS A 98 9.47 3.65 27.52
N LEU A 99 8.70 4.19 26.57
CA LEU A 99 8.84 5.58 26.12
C LEU A 99 8.14 6.59 27.04
N GLY A 100 7.47 6.13 28.12
CA GLY A 100 6.76 6.99 29.07
C GLY A 100 5.42 7.54 28.55
N VAL A 101 4.93 7.08 27.40
CA VAL A 101 3.71 7.59 26.74
C VAL A 101 2.84 6.45 26.19
N SER A 102 1.55 6.69 26.02
CA SER A 102 0.62 5.73 25.42
C SER A 102 0.56 5.85 23.90
N ARG A 103 0.42 4.73 23.19
CA ARG A 103 0.34 4.67 21.72
C ARG A 103 -0.75 5.57 21.11
N SER A 104 -1.94 5.65 21.72
CA SER A 104 -3.00 6.55 21.20
C SER A 104 -2.57 8.02 21.26
N LYS A 105 -2.09 8.52 22.40
CA LYS A 105 -1.56 9.90 22.52
C LYS A 105 -0.46 10.21 21.50
N ALA A 106 0.37 9.22 21.15
CA ALA A 106 1.34 9.35 20.07
C ALA A 106 0.66 9.47 18.70
N ARG A 107 -0.33 8.62 18.38
CA ARG A 107 -1.17 8.70 17.18
C ARG A 107 -1.95 10.02 17.08
N ASP A 108 -2.48 10.52 18.19
CA ASP A 108 -3.21 11.80 18.31
C ASP A 108 -2.27 12.98 18.04
N ARG A 109 -1.12 13.02 18.71
CA ARG A 109 -0.09 14.04 18.49
C ARG A 109 0.48 13.96 17.06
N ARG A 110 0.70 12.76 16.52
CA ARG A 110 1.16 12.51 15.15
C ARG A 110 0.16 13.08 14.14
N ARG A 111 -1.13 12.75 14.27
CA ARG A 111 -2.24 13.31 13.47
C ARG A 111 -2.32 14.83 13.55
N ALA A 112 -2.07 15.42 14.72
CA ALA A 112 -2.06 16.89 14.91
C ALA A 112 -0.82 17.60 14.34
N THR A 113 0.30 16.88 14.13
CA THR A 113 1.56 17.44 13.61
C THR A 113 1.83 17.14 12.13
N TYR A 114 1.19 16.11 11.57
CA TYR A 114 1.41 15.70 10.18
C TYR A 114 0.77 16.66 9.20
N LYS A 115 1.46 16.94 8.10
CA LYS A 115 1.05 17.84 7.03
C LYS A 115 0.83 17.02 5.77
N ASN A 116 -0.40 17.00 5.28
CA ASN A 116 -0.68 16.48 3.94
C ASN A 116 -0.08 17.43 2.90
N TYR A 117 0.54 16.86 1.88
CA TYR A 117 0.68 17.58 0.62
C TYR A 117 -0.70 17.68 -0.05
N VAL A 118 -0.99 18.80 -0.73
CA VAL A 118 -2.19 19.01 -1.54
C VAL A 118 -1.85 19.87 -2.74
N ASN A 119 -2.28 19.50 -3.95
CA ASN A 119 -2.09 20.32 -5.14
C ASN A 119 -3.24 21.35 -5.27
N LYS A 120 -4.38 21.11 -4.62
CA LYS A 120 -5.51 22.05 -4.51
C LYS A 120 -5.76 22.39 -3.04
N ALA A 121 -5.52 23.66 -2.65
CA ALA A 121 -5.48 24.06 -1.25
C ALA A 121 -6.78 23.76 -0.46
N GLY A 122 -6.68 22.93 0.57
CA GLY A 122 -7.81 22.50 1.40
C GLY A 122 -8.66 21.35 0.83
N SER A 123 -8.21 20.71 -0.24
CA SER A 123 -8.81 19.48 -0.77
C SER A 123 -8.85 18.34 0.25
N ASP A 124 -7.84 18.22 1.11
CA ASP A 124 -7.75 17.19 2.15
C ASP A 124 -8.77 17.38 3.29
N LYS A 125 -9.35 18.58 3.42
CA LYS A 125 -10.29 18.91 4.48
C LYS A 125 -11.65 18.25 4.24
N TRP A 126 -12.25 17.81 5.34
CA TRP A 126 -13.62 17.31 5.39
C TRP A 126 -14.62 18.47 5.53
N HIS A 127 -15.85 18.26 5.03
CA HIS A 127 -16.97 19.17 5.22
C HIS A 127 -18.29 18.36 5.18
N PRO A 128 -19.31 18.66 6.01
CA PRO A 128 -20.53 17.85 6.09
C PRO A 128 -21.37 17.75 4.79
N SER A 129 -21.09 18.57 3.78
CA SER A 129 -21.74 18.49 2.46
C SER A 129 -21.03 17.59 1.45
N LEU A 130 -19.90 16.97 1.83
CA LEU A 130 -19.19 16.02 0.98
C LEU A 130 -19.80 14.62 1.14
N PRO A 131 -19.76 13.78 0.08
CA PRO A 131 -20.23 12.41 0.15
C PRO A 131 -19.27 11.46 0.89
N ASP A 132 -18.09 11.92 1.33
CA ASP A 132 -17.04 11.05 1.85
C ASP A 132 -17.23 10.69 3.33
N ARG A 133 -17.36 9.38 3.59
CA ARG A 133 -17.64 8.81 4.91
C ARG A 133 -16.50 7.94 5.43
N TYR A 134 -16.33 7.92 6.75
CA TYR A 134 -15.49 6.92 7.40
C TYR A 134 -16.24 5.59 7.53
N ALA A 135 -15.70 4.51 6.96
CA ALA A 135 -16.20 3.15 7.21
C ALA A 135 -16.00 2.76 8.68
N MET A 136 -16.85 1.89 9.21
CA MET A 136 -16.83 1.50 10.63
C MET A 136 -15.67 0.53 10.92
N PRO A 137 -14.72 0.86 11.83
CA PRO A 137 -13.66 -0.06 12.23
C PRO A 137 -14.24 -1.15 13.12
N ARG A 138 -14.56 -2.30 12.52
CA ARG A 138 -15.26 -3.43 13.16
C ARG A 138 -14.70 -4.80 12.76
N ASP A 139 -14.01 -4.88 11.63
CA ASP A 139 -13.61 -6.14 11.02
C ASP A 139 -12.18 -6.52 11.37
N ASN A 140 -11.86 -7.83 11.26
CA ASN A 140 -10.54 -8.38 11.49
C ASN A 140 -10.23 -9.40 10.38
N TYR A 141 -9.89 -8.90 9.19
CA TYR A 141 -9.61 -9.72 8.00
C TYR A 141 -8.21 -10.34 8.02
N PHE A 142 -7.23 -9.62 8.58
CA PHE A 142 -5.83 -9.98 8.58
C PHE A 142 -5.22 -9.86 10.00
N ARG A 143 -4.46 -10.87 10.43
CA ARG A 143 -3.67 -10.85 11.67
C ARG A 143 -2.21 -10.63 11.34
N PHE A 144 -1.47 -9.95 12.22
CA PHE A 144 -0.02 -9.91 12.13
C PHE A 144 0.60 -11.29 12.33
N LYS A 145 1.59 -11.62 11.50
CA LYS A 145 2.45 -12.78 11.64
C LYS A 145 3.84 -12.36 12.11
N SER A 146 4.47 -11.48 11.33
CA SER A 146 5.84 -11.00 11.58
C SER A 146 6.17 -9.72 10.82
N MET A 147 7.15 -8.97 11.33
CA MET A 147 7.83 -7.87 10.65
C MET A 147 9.33 -8.15 10.59
N ASP A 148 9.92 -8.10 9.40
CA ASP A 148 11.37 -8.08 9.22
C ASP A 148 11.82 -6.62 9.12
N ILE A 149 12.50 -6.11 10.15
CA ILE A 149 12.97 -4.72 10.23
C ILE A 149 14.11 -4.51 9.25
N ARG A 150 13.97 -3.52 8.36
CA ARG A 150 14.94 -3.16 7.33
C ARG A 150 15.41 -1.71 7.50
N ARG A 151 16.66 -1.46 7.13
CA ARG A 151 17.30 -0.13 7.09
C ARG A 151 17.90 0.17 5.71
N ASP A 152 17.78 -0.78 4.78
CA ASP A 152 18.26 -0.72 3.39
C ASP A 152 17.14 -0.45 2.38
N THR A 153 15.88 -0.33 2.82
CA THR A 153 14.73 0.09 2.01
C THR A 153 14.91 1.53 1.51
N ARG A 154 14.75 1.75 0.21
CA ARG A 154 14.86 3.09 -0.41
C ARG A 154 13.55 3.54 -1.02
N LEU A 155 12.88 4.46 -0.34
CA LEU A 155 11.87 5.32 -0.94
C LEU A 155 12.59 6.60 -1.44
N LEU A 156 12.31 7.04 -2.66
CA LEU A 156 13.02 8.17 -3.30
C LEU A 156 12.11 9.34 -3.71
N HIS A 157 10.79 9.16 -3.68
CA HIS A 157 9.82 10.21 -3.98
C HIS A 157 8.72 10.28 -2.91
N PHE A 158 8.28 11.49 -2.56
CA PHE A 158 7.29 11.69 -1.49
C PHE A 158 5.85 11.33 -1.91
N GLN A 159 5.56 11.08 -3.19
CA GLN A 159 4.20 10.73 -3.67
C GLN A 159 4.04 9.29 -4.18
N LEU A 160 5.10 8.64 -4.69
CA LEU A 160 5.02 7.29 -5.27
C LEU A 160 5.10 6.24 -4.16
N ARG A 161 4.19 5.25 -4.15
CA ARG A 161 4.13 4.17 -3.14
C ARG A 161 3.76 2.81 -3.76
N ASN A 162 4.30 2.52 -4.94
CA ASN A 162 4.20 1.19 -5.57
C ASN A 162 5.61 0.62 -5.77
N ILE A 163 6.34 0.51 -4.66
CA ILE A 163 7.72 -0.01 -4.57
C ILE A 163 7.84 -1.31 -3.77
N LEU A 164 6.71 -1.99 -3.52
CA LEU A 164 6.66 -3.37 -3.01
C LEU A 164 5.99 -4.26 -4.05
N ALA A 165 6.62 -5.39 -4.37
CA ALA A 165 5.98 -6.47 -5.12
C ALA A 165 6.19 -7.80 -4.37
N CYS A 166 5.20 -8.69 -4.40
CA CYS A 166 5.28 -10.00 -3.78
C CYS A 166 4.70 -11.03 -4.74
N THR A 167 5.27 -12.24 -4.75
CA THR A 167 4.75 -13.34 -5.56
C THR A 167 4.26 -14.49 -4.66
N SER A 168 4.96 -14.76 -3.56
CA SER A 168 4.54 -15.72 -2.53
C SER A 168 4.95 -15.26 -1.12
N ARG A 169 4.48 -15.98 -0.09
CA ARG A 169 4.90 -15.80 1.32
C ARG A 169 6.41 -15.86 1.57
N THR A 170 7.19 -16.41 0.63
CA THR A 170 8.66 -16.52 0.69
C THR A 170 9.39 -15.59 -0.28
N ARG A 171 8.70 -14.70 -1.00
CA ARG A 171 9.30 -13.84 -2.03
C ARG A 171 8.68 -12.44 -2.04
N ALA A 172 9.37 -11.49 -1.41
CA ALA A 172 9.02 -10.08 -1.39
C ALA A 172 10.17 -9.23 -1.96
N PHE A 173 9.85 -8.37 -2.93
CA PHE A 173 10.79 -7.52 -3.66
C PHE A 173 10.63 -6.06 -3.25
N PHE A 174 11.74 -5.36 -3.04
CA PHE A 174 11.76 -3.94 -2.69
C PHE A 174 13.06 -3.27 -3.17
N PRO A 175 13.06 -1.96 -3.49
CA PRO A 175 14.28 -1.23 -3.82
C PRO A 175 15.15 -1.02 -2.59
N GLY A 176 16.45 -1.25 -2.75
CA GLY A 176 17.48 -0.82 -1.82
C GLY A 176 18.63 -0.14 -2.55
N SER A 177 19.70 0.21 -1.82
CA SER A 177 20.88 0.82 -2.44
C SER A 177 21.47 -0.08 -3.53
N ASN A 178 21.52 0.49 -4.74
CA ASN A 178 22.03 -0.03 -6.02
C ASN A 178 21.53 -1.44 -6.41
N ALA A 179 20.35 -1.86 -5.91
CA ALA A 179 19.80 -3.18 -6.20
C ALA A 179 18.32 -3.27 -5.81
N ILE A 180 17.56 -4.08 -6.54
CA ILE A 180 16.30 -4.61 -6.00
C ILE A 180 16.65 -5.79 -5.09
N ARG A 181 16.12 -5.78 -3.88
CA ARG A 181 16.32 -6.83 -2.88
C ARG A 181 15.15 -7.81 -2.93
N GLU A 182 15.45 -9.10 -2.82
CA GLU A 182 14.47 -10.15 -2.54
C GLU A 182 14.66 -10.59 -1.09
N LEU A 183 13.62 -10.41 -0.29
CA LEU A 183 13.46 -10.98 1.05
C LEU A 183 12.64 -12.26 0.95
N ASP A 184 13.03 -13.25 1.76
CA ASP A 184 12.15 -14.33 2.19
C ASP A 184 11.57 -14.00 3.58
N PRO A 185 10.29 -13.57 3.67
CA PRO A 185 9.66 -13.23 4.94
C PRO A 185 9.49 -14.41 5.91
N THR A 186 9.76 -15.65 5.50
CA THR A 186 9.72 -16.82 6.40
C THR A 186 11.05 -17.08 7.10
N THR A 187 12.18 -16.75 6.48
CA THR A 187 13.53 -16.95 7.08
C THR A 187 14.28 -15.66 7.40
N GLY A 188 13.78 -14.49 6.98
CA GLY A 188 14.44 -13.20 7.14
C GLY A 188 15.66 -13.00 6.21
N ARG A 189 15.96 -13.97 5.33
CA ARG A 189 17.12 -13.93 4.44
C ARG A 189 16.87 -12.97 3.27
N THR A 190 17.89 -12.19 2.91
CA THR A 190 17.84 -11.27 1.76
C THR A 190 18.95 -11.49 0.76
N ARG A 191 18.62 -11.48 -0.54
CA ARG A 191 19.56 -11.47 -1.68
C ARG A 191 19.29 -10.27 -2.60
N LYS A 192 20.19 -10.01 -3.56
CA LYS A 192 19.90 -9.10 -4.69
C LYS A 192 19.11 -9.88 -5.74
N ALA A 193 17.99 -9.30 -6.20
CA ALA A 193 17.15 -9.81 -7.28
C ALA A 193 17.59 -9.25 -8.64
N MET A 194 17.89 -7.95 -8.66
CA MET A 194 18.64 -7.25 -9.71
C MET A 194 19.78 -6.51 -9.03
N ASP A 195 20.94 -6.45 -9.66
CA ASP A 195 22.11 -5.71 -9.18
C ASP A 195 22.45 -4.60 -10.17
N PHE A 196 22.42 -3.34 -9.74
CA PHE A 196 22.78 -2.19 -10.57
C PHE A 196 24.25 -1.76 -10.36
N GLY A 197 25.01 -2.53 -9.58
CA GLY A 197 26.46 -2.35 -9.41
C GLY A 197 26.83 -0.97 -8.89
N HIS A 198 27.72 -0.28 -9.61
CA HIS A 198 28.20 1.06 -9.27
C HIS A 198 27.48 2.18 -10.03
N HIS A 199 26.40 1.90 -10.77
CA HIS A 199 25.60 2.94 -11.42
C HIS A 199 24.79 3.72 -10.37
N SER A 200 25.35 4.86 -9.92
CA SER A 200 24.75 5.84 -9.01
C SER A 200 23.35 6.30 -9.43
N ASP A 201 23.10 6.31 -10.74
CA ASP A 201 21.98 7.01 -11.35
C ASP A 201 20.71 6.14 -11.42
N VAL A 202 20.80 4.84 -11.09
CA VAL A 202 19.67 3.89 -11.17
C VAL A 202 18.73 4.04 -9.97
N GLN A 203 17.95 5.11 -10.03
CA GLN A 203 16.85 5.38 -9.11
C GLN A 203 15.61 4.60 -9.55
N VAL A 204 15.13 3.69 -8.69
CA VAL A 204 13.89 2.90 -8.93
C VAL A 204 12.68 3.67 -8.40
N SER A 205 11.71 3.94 -9.27
CA SER A 205 10.47 4.68 -8.94
C SER A 205 9.28 3.77 -8.63
N THR A 206 9.20 2.59 -9.27
CA THR A 206 8.11 1.62 -9.13
C THR A 206 8.58 0.21 -9.51
N ILE A 207 7.98 -0.83 -8.91
CA ILE A 207 8.22 -2.24 -9.28
C ILE A 207 6.92 -3.03 -9.36
N ALA A 208 6.91 -4.08 -10.17
CA ALA A 208 5.89 -5.12 -10.19
C ALA A 208 6.53 -6.49 -10.38
N ALA A 209 5.87 -7.55 -9.89
CA ALA A 209 6.35 -8.92 -10.05
C ALA A 209 5.18 -9.88 -10.32
N THR A 210 5.51 -10.97 -11.00
CA THR A 210 4.74 -12.20 -11.20
C THR A 210 5.65 -13.37 -10.81
N ASP A 211 5.13 -14.59 -10.67
CA ASP A 211 5.98 -15.75 -10.31
C ASP A 211 7.14 -15.99 -11.28
N GLU A 212 7.03 -15.53 -12.53
CA GLU A 212 8.07 -15.65 -13.55
C GLU A 212 8.90 -14.38 -13.75
N ILE A 213 8.32 -13.17 -13.71
CA ILE A 213 8.98 -11.92 -14.15
C ILE A 213 8.90 -10.81 -13.08
N LEU A 214 10.04 -10.14 -12.84
CA LEU A 214 10.18 -8.92 -12.06
C LEU A 214 10.48 -7.75 -13.02
N VAL A 215 9.73 -6.65 -12.90
CA VAL A 215 9.91 -5.41 -13.69
C VAL A 215 10.10 -4.22 -12.73
N ALA A 216 10.96 -3.28 -13.11
CA ALA A 216 11.17 -2.02 -12.41
C ALA A 216 11.25 -0.84 -13.40
N GLY A 217 10.63 0.28 -13.04
CA GLY A 217 10.74 1.56 -13.74
C GLY A 217 11.73 2.50 -13.06
N SER A 218 12.35 3.38 -13.85
CA SER A 218 13.30 4.40 -13.37
C SER A 218 12.70 5.82 -13.36
N PHE A 219 13.39 6.73 -12.68
CA PHE A 219 13.13 8.17 -12.74
C PHE A 219 13.50 8.82 -14.08
N LEU A 220 14.29 8.14 -14.92
CA LEU A 220 14.90 8.69 -16.15
C LEU A 220 14.27 8.14 -17.44
N GLY A 221 13.10 7.49 -17.34
CA GLY A 221 12.41 6.91 -18.50
C GLY A 221 12.98 5.59 -18.99
N ASP A 222 13.72 4.85 -18.16
CA ASP A 222 14.14 3.47 -18.43
C ASP A 222 13.28 2.47 -17.66
N TYR A 223 13.27 1.23 -18.13
CA TYR A 223 12.76 0.07 -17.41
C TYR A 223 13.75 -1.08 -17.50
N ARG A 224 13.75 -1.92 -16.45
CA ARG A 224 14.59 -3.11 -16.36
C ARG A 224 13.74 -4.29 -15.91
N TYR A 225 13.92 -5.45 -16.51
CA TYR A 225 13.18 -6.66 -16.14
C TYR A 225 13.99 -7.93 -16.30
N ARG A 226 13.58 -9.00 -15.63
CA ARG A 226 14.19 -10.33 -15.74
C ARG A 226 13.22 -11.44 -15.36
N ASN A 227 13.52 -12.65 -15.81
CA ASN A 227 12.90 -13.85 -15.25
C ASN A 227 13.46 -14.11 -13.83
N ILE A 228 12.62 -14.17 -12.80
CA ILE A 228 13.04 -14.33 -11.40
C ILE A 228 13.40 -15.77 -11.01
N ASN A 229 13.22 -16.72 -11.93
CA ASN A 229 13.52 -18.13 -11.75
C ASN A 229 14.76 -18.57 -12.55
N SER A 230 15.32 -17.69 -13.39
CA SER A 230 16.62 -17.89 -14.03
C SER A 230 17.76 -17.85 -13.01
N GLU A 231 18.73 -18.77 -13.16
CA GLU A 231 19.97 -18.78 -12.37
C GLU A 231 20.88 -17.59 -12.72
N ASP A 232 20.95 -17.26 -14.00
CA ASP A 232 21.55 -16.04 -14.52
C ASP A 232 20.82 -14.82 -13.96
N ARG A 233 21.58 -13.81 -13.49
CA ARG A 233 21.09 -12.63 -12.77
C ARG A 233 21.03 -11.36 -13.62
N ASP A 234 21.45 -11.43 -14.87
CA ASP A 234 21.36 -10.31 -15.79
C ASP A 234 19.89 -9.91 -16.03
N PHE A 235 19.69 -8.66 -16.47
CA PHE A 235 18.38 -8.09 -16.74
C PHE A 235 18.34 -7.51 -18.15
N THR A 236 17.17 -7.58 -18.78
CA THR A 236 16.90 -6.84 -20.00
C THR A 236 16.57 -5.40 -19.64
N GLU A 237 17.11 -4.46 -20.40
CA GLU A 237 16.87 -3.02 -20.25
C GLU A 237 16.16 -2.48 -21.49
N GLY A 238 15.33 -1.45 -21.30
CA GLY A 238 14.69 -0.72 -22.38
C GLY A 238 14.37 0.72 -21.99
N LYS A 239 14.12 1.55 -23.00
CA LYS A 239 13.76 2.97 -22.85
C LYS A 239 12.28 3.18 -23.17
N LEU A 240 11.59 3.96 -22.34
CA LEU A 240 10.22 4.44 -22.58
C LEU A 240 10.21 5.84 -23.20
N THR A 241 11.09 6.73 -22.72
CA THR A 241 11.07 8.16 -23.06
C THR A 241 12.40 8.83 -22.71
N GLU A 242 12.84 9.79 -23.52
CA GLU A 242 14.00 10.65 -23.22
C GLU A 242 13.60 11.98 -22.55
N HIS A 243 12.31 12.15 -22.23
CA HIS A 243 11.80 13.38 -21.64
C HIS A 243 12.42 13.66 -20.26
N ILE A 244 12.74 14.94 -20.00
CA ILE A 244 13.35 15.41 -18.74
C ILE A 244 12.52 15.12 -17.47
N SER A 245 11.24 14.75 -17.64
CA SER A 245 10.35 14.29 -16.58
C SER A 245 9.84 12.87 -16.89
N GLY A 246 10.73 11.99 -17.36
CA GLY A 246 10.42 10.61 -17.75
C GLY A 246 10.14 9.62 -16.61
N ILE A 247 9.82 10.10 -15.39
CA ILE A 247 9.64 9.24 -14.21
C ILE A 247 8.55 8.22 -14.47
N THR A 248 8.85 6.94 -14.27
CA THR A 248 7.87 5.86 -14.38
C THR A 248 7.08 5.78 -13.07
N ASN A 249 5.86 6.31 -13.04
CA ASN A 249 5.11 6.47 -11.78
C ASN A 249 4.42 5.16 -11.33
N HIS A 250 3.98 4.32 -12.28
CA HIS A 250 3.42 3.00 -12.00
C HIS A 250 3.73 2.00 -13.13
N VAL A 251 3.97 0.74 -12.76
CA VAL A 251 4.03 -0.40 -13.69
C VAL A 251 3.02 -1.47 -13.26
N GLN A 252 2.27 -2.00 -14.22
CA GLN A 252 1.41 -3.18 -14.07
C GLN A 252 1.84 -4.26 -15.05
N ILE A 253 2.06 -5.50 -14.58
CA ILE A 253 2.26 -6.66 -15.45
C ILE A 253 0.91 -7.34 -15.68
N HIS A 254 0.59 -7.69 -16.92
CA HIS A 254 -0.56 -8.52 -17.26
C HIS A 254 -0.27 -9.38 -18.51
N SER A 255 -0.96 -10.51 -18.68
CA SER A 255 -0.91 -11.25 -19.95
C SER A 255 -1.57 -10.45 -21.07
N ALA A 256 -1.20 -10.72 -22.31
CA ALA A 256 -1.92 -10.25 -23.49
C ALA A 256 -3.33 -10.85 -23.59
N ARG A 257 -4.19 -10.21 -24.38
CA ARG A 257 -5.60 -10.60 -24.54
C ARG A 257 -5.83 -11.80 -25.46
N ARG A 258 -4.84 -12.12 -26.30
CA ARG A 258 -4.92 -13.16 -27.36
C ARG A 258 -3.75 -14.15 -27.33
N SER A 259 -2.87 -14.06 -26.33
CA SER A 259 -1.73 -14.97 -26.10
C SER A 259 -1.32 -14.91 -24.63
N SER A 260 -0.49 -15.85 -24.16
CA SER A 260 0.08 -15.84 -22.82
C SER A 260 1.28 -14.87 -22.66
N ALA A 261 1.54 -14.00 -23.66
CA ALA A 261 2.70 -13.11 -23.64
C ALA A 261 2.60 -12.09 -22.47
N PRO A 262 3.64 -11.94 -21.64
CA PRO A 262 3.66 -10.99 -20.53
C PRO A 262 3.90 -9.57 -21.04
N ILE A 263 2.95 -8.67 -20.78
CA ILE A 263 3.00 -7.25 -21.10
C ILE A 263 3.27 -6.45 -19.82
N ALA A 264 4.20 -5.49 -19.87
CA ALA A 264 4.28 -4.42 -18.89
C ALA A 264 3.57 -3.17 -19.41
N ALA A 265 2.62 -2.67 -18.62
CA ALA A 265 1.93 -1.40 -18.82
C ALA A 265 2.53 -0.34 -17.89
N PHE A 266 2.97 0.79 -18.45
CA PHE A 266 3.66 1.87 -17.76
C PHE A 266 2.86 3.17 -17.82
N ALA A 267 2.66 3.80 -16.66
CA ALA A 267 2.15 5.16 -16.54
C ALA A 267 3.31 6.09 -16.14
N SER A 268 3.56 7.14 -16.94
CA SER A 268 4.75 7.98 -16.81
C SER A 268 4.43 9.48 -16.62
N ASN A 269 5.36 10.16 -15.97
CA ASN A 269 5.27 11.57 -15.63
C ASN A 269 5.47 12.51 -16.84
N ASP A 270 5.89 11.97 -17.99
CA ASP A 270 5.96 12.65 -19.29
C ASP A 270 4.60 12.71 -20.02
N PHE A 271 3.51 12.41 -19.32
CA PHE A 271 2.13 12.36 -19.80
C PHE A 271 1.85 11.12 -20.69
N GLY A 272 2.83 10.23 -20.87
CA GLY A 272 2.70 9.02 -21.66
C GLY A 272 2.13 7.83 -20.88
N PHE A 273 1.27 7.06 -21.55
CA PHE A 273 0.98 5.66 -21.22
C PHE A 273 1.57 4.76 -22.30
N ARG A 274 2.29 3.71 -21.90
CA ARG A 274 3.01 2.82 -22.81
C ARG A 274 2.84 1.35 -22.41
N THR A 275 2.84 0.44 -23.38
CA THR A 275 2.87 -1.00 -23.10
C THR A 275 3.97 -1.72 -23.89
N VAL A 276 4.67 -2.63 -23.25
CA VAL A 276 5.82 -3.37 -23.80
C VAL A 276 5.59 -4.87 -23.67
N ASP A 277 5.88 -5.64 -24.73
CA ASP A 277 6.01 -7.10 -24.63
C ASP A 277 7.37 -7.46 -24.02
N LEU A 278 7.33 -8.10 -22.86
CA LEU A 278 8.52 -8.54 -22.12
C LEU A 278 9.17 -9.80 -22.71
N THR A 279 8.56 -10.41 -23.74
CA THR A 279 9.17 -11.51 -24.51
C THR A 279 10.15 -10.98 -25.57
N THR A 280 9.79 -9.87 -26.23
CA THR A 280 10.55 -9.30 -27.36
C THR A 280 11.28 -8.00 -27.04
N ASN A 281 11.03 -7.40 -25.86
CA ASN A 281 11.50 -6.06 -25.48
C ASN A 281 10.99 -4.94 -26.42
N GLN A 282 9.80 -5.11 -27.00
CA GLN A 282 9.24 -4.16 -27.98
C GLN A 282 8.05 -3.38 -27.43
N LEU A 283 8.02 -2.08 -27.74
CA LEU A 283 6.90 -1.19 -27.51
C LEU A 283 5.71 -1.61 -28.40
N LEU A 284 4.61 -2.04 -27.79
CA LEU A 284 3.38 -2.43 -28.47
C LEU A 284 2.42 -1.25 -28.69
N PHE A 285 2.42 -0.30 -27.74
CA PHE A 285 1.47 0.81 -27.71
C PHE A 285 2.07 2.02 -26.98
N GLU A 286 1.77 3.22 -27.46
CA GLU A 286 2.05 4.50 -26.82
C GLU A 286 0.88 5.45 -27.07
N SER A 287 0.47 6.18 -26.03
CA SER A 287 -0.48 7.30 -26.14
C SER A 287 -0.15 8.39 -25.13
N MET A 288 -0.32 9.64 -25.53
CA MET A 288 0.01 10.83 -24.73
C MET A 288 -1.28 11.52 -24.27
N TYR A 289 -1.36 11.82 -22.98
CA TYR A 289 -2.53 12.41 -22.33
C TYR A 289 -2.29 13.89 -22.02
N ASN A 290 -3.30 14.58 -21.48
CA ASN A 290 -3.23 16.01 -21.18
C ASN A 290 -2.53 16.36 -19.86
N TYR A 291 -2.04 15.35 -19.10
CA TYR A 291 -1.39 15.51 -17.81
C TYR A 291 -0.53 14.28 -17.44
N PRO A 292 0.45 14.41 -16.51
CA PRO A 292 1.24 13.30 -15.96
C PRO A 292 0.35 12.17 -15.40
N LEU A 293 0.64 10.92 -15.76
CA LEU A 293 -0.10 9.75 -15.26
C LEU A 293 0.61 9.16 -14.04
N ASN A 294 -0.14 8.86 -12.98
CA ASN A 294 0.38 8.41 -11.69
C ASN A 294 0.07 6.93 -11.40
N CYS A 295 -1.06 6.41 -11.88
CA CYS A 295 -1.40 4.99 -11.75
C CYS A 295 -2.36 4.56 -12.87
N SER A 296 -2.34 3.26 -13.19
CA SER A 296 -3.23 2.62 -14.17
C SER A 296 -3.53 1.17 -13.78
N ALA A 297 -4.74 0.70 -14.09
CA ALA A 297 -5.13 -0.70 -13.91
C ALA A 297 -6.05 -1.19 -15.04
N ILE A 298 -5.74 -2.34 -15.63
CA ILE A 298 -6.57 -2.99 -16.65
C ILE A 298 -7.75 -3.77 -16.03
N SER A 299 -8.87 -3.80 -16.73
CA SER A 299 -10.02 -4.68 -16.47
C SER A 299 -9.70 -6.16 -16.70
N THR A 300 -10.47 -7.06 -16.06
CA THR A 300 -10.27 -8.52 -16.14
C THR A 300 -10.49 -9.11 -17.54
N ASP A 301 -11.38 -8.51 -18.35
CA ASP A 301 -11.62 -8.92 -19.75
C ASP A 301 -10.68 -8.23 -20.76
N GLN A 302 -9.77 -7.41 -20.24
CA GLN A 302 -8.76 -6.64 -20.95
C GLN A 302 -9.30 -5.69 -22.04
N ARG A 303 -10.55 -5.19 -21.90
CA ARG A 303 -11.10 -4.17 -22.82
C ARG A 303 -10.95 -2.75 -22.32
N LEU A 304 -11.08 -2.55 -21.02
CA LEU A 304 -11.06 -1.24 -20.38
C LEU A 304 -9.82 -1.06 -19.50
N ARG A 305 -9.39 0.18 -19.33
CA ARG A 305 -8.34 0.57 -18.39
C ARG A 305 -8.78 1.79 -17.59
N VAL A 306 -8.61 1.75 -16.27
CA VAL A 306 -8.72 2.94 -15.41
C VAL A 306 -7.36 3.63 -15.33
N MET A 307 -7.33 4.95 -15.43
CA MET A 307 -6.11 5.77 -15.28
C MET A 307 -6.36 7.01 -14.43
N VAL A 308 -5.38 7.34 -13.61
CA VAL A 308 -5.37 8.51 -12.71
C VAL A 308 -4.01 9.20 -12.75
N GLY A 309 -4.01 10.52 -12.53
CA GLY A 309 -2.81 11.34 -12.68
C GLY A 309 -2.97 12.72 -12.04
N ASP A 310 -2.21 13.68 -12.55
CA ASP A 310 -2.17 15.09 -12.10
C ASP A 310 -3.42 15.90 -12.55
N HIS A 311 -4.60 15.32 -12.33
CA HIS A 311 -5.92 15.87 -12.66
C HIS A 311 -6.98 15.41 -11.65
N THR A 312 -8.14 16.09 -11.62
CA THR A 312 -9.26 15.82 -10.67
C THR A 312 -10.25 14.74 -11.13
N ASN A 313 -10.04 14.17 -12.31
CA ASN A 313 -10.97 13.21 -12.90
C ASN A 313 -10.27 11.86 -13.11
N VAL A 314 -11.06 10.80 -13.20
CA VAL A 314 -10.61 9.45 -13.53
C VAL A 314 -10.90 9.17 -15.00
N LEU A 315 -9.91 8.76 -15.77
CA LEU A 315 -10.15 8.30 -17.15
C LEU A 315 -10.50 6.81 -17.14
N ILE A 316 -11.55 6.46 -17.89
CA ILE A 316 -11.74 5.09 -18.37
C ILE A 316 -11.47 5.11 -19.87
N THR A 317 -10.48 4.33 -20.31
CA THR A 317 -10.14 4.20 -21.74
C THR A 317 -10.41 2.81 -22.25
N ASP A 318 -10.50 2.66 -23.57
CA ASP A 318 -10.22 1.39 -24.22
C ASP A 318 -8.75 0.99 -23.94
N ALA A 319 -8.49 -0.30 -23.74
CA ALA A 319 -7.18 -0.84 -23.37
C ALA A 319 -6.29 -1.23 -24.56
N GLU A 320 -6.86 -1.28 -25.78
CA GLU A 320 -6.20 -1.63 -27.04
C GLU A 320 -5.93 -0.39 -27.92
N THR A 321 -6.80 0.64 -27.85
CA THR A 321 -6.63 1.93 -28.58
C THR A 321 -6.23 3.12 -27.71
N GLY A 322 -6.47 3.07 -26.39
CA GLY A 322 -6.30 4.23 -25.50
C GLY A 322 -7.33 5.35 -25.69
N GLU A 323 -8.39 5.13 -26.46
CA GLU A 323 -9.49 6.09 -26.62
C GLU A 323 -10.17 6.38 -25.27
N ILE A 324 -10.37 7.65 -24.93
CA ILE A 324 -11.04 8.05 -23.68
C ILE A 324 -12.55 7.82 -23.83
N LEU A 325 -13.04 6.76 -23.19
CA LEU A 325 -14.44 6.36 -23.23
C LEU A 325 -15.28 7.09 -22.16
N GLN A 326 -14.70 7.41 -21.00
CA GLN A 326 -15.33 8.21 -19.94
C GLN A 326 -14.30 9.09 -19.20
N ASP A 327 -14.77 10.23 -18.69
CA ASP A 327 -14.02 11.15 -17.82
C ASP A 327 -14.83 11.39 -16.53
N LEU A 328 -14.50 10.68 -15.45
CA LEU A 328 -15.31 10.61 -14.22
C LEU A 328 -14.93 11.72 -13.24
N SER A 329 -15.84 12.65 -13.01
CA SER A 329 -15.63 13.84 -12.20
C SER A 329 -15.84 13.62 -10.68
N GLY A 330 -15.29 14.54 -9.89
CA GLY A 330 -15.73 14.79 -8.50
C GLY A 330 -14.72 14.47 -7.39
N HIS A 331 -13.53 13.95 -7.70
CA HIS A 331 -12.40 14.13 -6.79
C HIS A 331 -11.99 15.61 -6.77
N ARG A 332 -11.37 16.06 -5.67
CA ARG A 332 -11.07 17.48 -5.39
C ARG A 332 -9.58 17.83 -5.48
N ASP A 333 -8.72 16.88 -5.82
CA ASP A 333 -7.28 17.08 -6.01
C ASP A 333 -6.72 16.05 -7.02
N PHE A 334 -5.42 15.79 -7.07
CA PHE A 334 -4.79 14.84 -7.99
C PHE A 334 -4.91 13.37 -7.55
N GLY A 335 -4.90 12.46 -8.51
CA GLY A 335 -5.06 11.01 -8.33
C GLY A 335 -3.74 10.25 -8.37
N PHE A 336 -3.60 9.24 -7.51
CA PHE A 336 -2.32 8.52 -7.32
C PHE A 336 -2.46 7.00 -7.20
N ALA A 337 -3.65 6.48 -6.94
CA ALA A 337 -3.92 5.06 -6.93
C ALA A 337 -5.20 4.76 -7.71
N CYS A 338 -5.20 3.67 -8.46
CA CYS A 338 -6.41 3.05 -8.99
C CYS A 338 -6.23 1.54 -9.06
N ASP A 339 -7.32 0.80 -8.92
CA ASP A 339 -7.33 -0.64 -9.13
C ASP A 339 -8.68 -1.12 -9.66
N TRP A 340 -8.67 -2.24 -10.39
CA TRP A 340 -9.86 -2.87 -10.97
C TRP A 340 -10.15 -4.17 -10.23
N ALA A 341 -11.34 -4.31 -9.66
CA ALA A 341 -11.70 -5.48 -8.87
C ALA A 341 -11.77 -6.73 -9.75
N PRO A 342 -11.32 -7.91 -9.25
CA PRO A 342 -11.39 -9.14 -10.01
C PRO A 342 -12.81 -9.64 -10.37
N ASP A 343 -13.89 -8.99 -9.91
CA ASP A 343 -15.25 -9.23 -10.42
C ASP A 343 -15.53 -8.58 -11.78
N GLY A 344 -14.62 -7.73 -12.27
CA GLY A 344 -14.66 -7.13 -13.59
C GLY A 344 -15.51 -5.87 -13.71
N TRP A 345 -16.29 -5.48 -12.70
CA TRP A 345 -17.09 -4.24 -12.75
C TRP A 345 -16.78 -3.23 -11.66
N THR A 346 -16.27 -3.63 -10.49
CA THR A 346 -15.98 -2.66 -9.42
C THR A 346 -14.60 -2.04 -9.62
N VAL A 347 -14.49 -0.71 -9.52
CA VAL A 347 -13.23 0.03 -9.69
C VAL A 347 -13.02 0.97 -8.50
N ALA A 348 -11.79 1.06 -7.98
CA ALA A 348 -11.45 1.96 -6.89
C ALA A 348 -10.41 3.01 -7.34
N THR A 349 -10.56 4.26 -6.90
CA THR A 349 -9.60 5.34 -7.19
C THR A 349 -9.30 6.19 -5.96
N GLY A 350 -8.01 6.38 -5.66
CA GLY A 350 -7.47 7.01 -4.46
C GLY A 350 -6.71 8.29 -4.80
N PHE A 351 -7.10 9.38 -4.12
CA PHE A 351 -6.73 10.74 -4.48
C PHE A 351 -6.20 11.54 -3.26
N GLN A 352 -5.50 12.63 -3.57
CA GLN A 352 -4.87 13.53 -2.59
C GLN A 352 -5.90 14.29 -1.71
N ASP A 353 -7.18 14.32 -2.11
CA ASP A 353 -8.31 14.88 -1.35
C ASP A 353 -8.79 14.02 -0.15
N LYS A 354 -8.04 12.95 0.15
CA LYS A 354 -8.31 11.93 1.17
C LYS A 354 -9.57 11.09 0.92
N SER A 355 -10.06 11.02 -0.32
CA SER A 355 -11.12 10.09 -0.70
C SER A 355 -10.62 8.92 -1.54
N VAL A 356 -11.20 7.75 -1.28
CA VAL A 356 -11.23 6.62 -2.20
C VAL A 356 -12.65 6.53 -2.76
N ARG A 357 -12.82 6.76 -4.06
CA ARG A 357 -14.11 6.58 -4.75
C ARG A 357 -14.19 5.15 -5.30
N ILE A 358 -15.37 4.57 -5.19
CA ILE A 358 -15.71 3.27 -5.76
C ILE A 358 -16.72 3.47 -6.88
N TRP A 359 -16.49 2.87 -8.04
CA TRP A 359 -17.29 3.00 -9.25
C TRP A 359 -17.80 1.63 -9.72
N ASP A 360 -18.88 1.65 -10.50
CA ASP A 360 -19.43 0.47 -11.19
C ASP A 360 -19.27 0.65 -12.70
N ALA A 361 -18.49 -0.21 -13.34
CA ALA A 361 -18.19 -0.14 -14.77
C ALA A 361 -19.42 -0.38 -15.67
N ARG A 362 -20.51 -0.92 -15.10
CA ARG A 362 -21.80 -1.08 -15.77
C ARG A 362 -22.59 0.23 -15.76
N ARG A 363 -22.22 1.20 -14.91
CA ARG A 363 -22.87 2.50 -14.77
C ARG A 363 -21.93 3.56 -14.17
N TRP A 364 -21.08 4.13 -15.03
CA TRP A 364 -20.14 5.18 -14.69
C TRP A 364 -20.78 6.50 -14.23
N THR A 365 -21.94 6.85 -14.80
CA THR A 365 -22.57 8.17 -14.65
C THR A 365 -24.05 8.08 -14.29
N ASN A 366 -24.59 9.19 -13.80
CA ASN A 366 -26.01 9.36 -13.54
C ASN A 366 -26.77 9.86 -14.79
N ASN A 367 -27.95 9.31 -15.06
CA ASN A 367 -28.71 9.55 -16.30
C ASN A 367 -29.40 10.94 -16.36
N HIS A 368 -28.96 11.91 -15.56
CA HIS A 368 -29.66 13.19 -15.35
C HIS A 368 -28.78 14.43 -15.55
N ASN A 369 -27.48 14.36 -15.27
CA ASN A 369 -26.51 15.41 -15.64
C ASN A 369 -25.17 14.86 -16.18
N GLY A 370 -24.99 13.54 -16.26
CA GLY A 370 -23.78 12.93 -16.85
C GLY A 370 -22.54 13.00 -15.95
N GLU A 371 -22.71 13.35 -14.67
CA GLU A 371 -21.62 13.39 -13.71
C GLU A 371 -21.20 11.97 -13.27
N GLY A 372 -19.94 11.84 -12.85
CA GLY A 372 -19.42 10.58 -12.31
C GLY A 372 -20.19 10.17 -11.05
N ALA A 373 -20.78 8.98 -11.06
CA ALA A 373 -21.67 8.48 -10.02
C ALA A 373 -21.02 7.32 -9.24
N PRO A 374 -20.14 7.59 -8.25
CA PRO A 374 -19.53 6.55 -7.44
C PRO A 374 -20.58 5.85 -6.56
N ILE A 375 -20.49 4.53 -6.42
CA ILE A 375 -21.35 3.74 -5.53
C ILE A 375 -21.00 3.93 -4.05
N ALA A 376 -19.75 4.30 -3.75
CA ALA A 376 -19.30 4.68 -2.41
C ALA A 376 -18.16 5.70 -2.48
N VAL A 377 -18.07 6.58 -1.48
CA VAL A 377 -16.94 7.49 -1.28
C VAL A 377 -16.42 7.32 0.15
N LEU A 378 -15.21 6.77 0.27
CA LEU A 378 -14.60 6.37 1.53
C LEU A 378 -13.52 7.36 1.92
N ARG A 379 -13.47 7.75 3.19
CA ARG A 379 -12.54 8.76 3.68
C ARG A 379 -11.33 8.13 4.39
N CYS A 380 -10.15 8.46 3.89
CA CYS A 380 -8.86 8.10 4.50
C CYS A 380 -8.59 8.90 5.79
N ASP A 381 -7.86 8.30 6.71
CA ASP A 381 -7.77 8.78 8.09
C ASP A 381 -6.64 9.81 8.27
N MET A 382 -5.45 9.51 7.74
CA MET A 382 -4.24 10.30 7.90
C MET A 382 -3.96 11.18 6.67
N SER A 383 -3.90 10.58 5.48
CA SER A 383 -3.50 11.22 4.21
C SER A 383 -4.29 10.65 3.02
N GLY A 384 -3.84 10.83 1.78
CA GLY A 384 -4.46 10.23 0.58
C GLY A 384 -4.00 8.78 0.36
N ALA A 385 -4.85 7.95 -0.24
CA ALA A 385 -4.46 6.59 -0.64
C ALA A 385 -3.47 6.63 -1.82
N ARG A 386 -2.32 5.95 -1.66
CA ARG A 386 -1.22 5.90 -2.64
C ARG A 386 -0.99 4.51 -3.24
N SER A 387 -1.53 3.46 -2.62
CA SER A 387 -1.64 2.12 -3.22
C SER A 387 -3.03 1.57 -2.94
N LEU A 388 -3.70 1.07 -3.98
CA LEU A 388 -4.99 0.38 -3.90
C LEU A 388 -4.82 -1.02 -4.46
N ARG A 389 -5.32 -2.03 -3.73
CA ARG A 389 -5.30 -3.44 -4.16
C ARG A 389 -6.59 -4.14 -3.73
N PHE A 390 -7.36 -4.64 -4.69
CA PHE A 390 -8.43 -5.59 -4.43
C PHE A 390 -7.87 -6.99 -4.15
N SER A 391 -8.57 -7.74 -3.29
CA SER A 391 -8.23 -9.14 -3.03
C SER A 391 -8.48 -10.03 -4.27
N PRO A 392 -7.58 -10.97 -4.60
CA PRO A 392 -7.80 -11.97 -5.67
C PRO A 392 -9.11 -12.76 -5.55
N LEU A 393 -9.59 -13.29 -6.68
CA LEU A 393 -10.70 -14.26 -6.70
C LEU A 393 -10.37 -15.51 -5.86
N GLY A 394 -11.38 -16.12 -5.25
CA GLY A 394 -11.21 -17.32 -4.41
C GLY A 394 -10.50 -17.08 -3.08
N SER A 395 -10.01 -15.86 -2.81
CA SER A 395 -9.26 -15.54 -1.58
C SER A 395 -10.09 -15.59 -0.29
N GLY A 396 -11.43 -15.52 -0.39
CA GLY A 396 -12.37 -15.39 0.72
C GLY A 396 -13.34 -14.25 0.45
N LYS A 397 -13.76 -13.50 1.48
CA LYS A 397 -14.53 -12.25 1.30
C LYS A 397 -13.78 -11.29 0.35
N ARG A 398 -14.51 -10.58 -0.52
CA ARG A 398 -13.92 -9.53 -1.37
C ARG A 398 -13.51 -8.33 -0.49
N LEU A 399 -12.25 -7.90 -0.60
CA LEU A 399 -11.66 -6.82 0.19
C LEU A 399 -10.95 -5.79 -0.70
N LEU A 400 -10.87 -4.55 -0.24
CA LEU A 400 -10.07 -3.47 -0.83
C LEU A 400 -9.07 -2.96 0.19
N VAL A 401 -7.78 -3.15 -0.07
CA VAL A 401 -6.68 -2.56 0.70
C VAL A 401 -6.37 -1.18 0.12
N ALA A 402 -6.37 -0.18 1.00
CA ALA A 402 -5.94 1.18 0.71
C ALA A 402 -4.78 1.55 1.64
N ALA A 403 -3.57 1.59 1.11
CA ALA A 403 -2.40 2.12 1.80
C ALA A 403 -2.37 3.65 1.63
N GLU A 404 -2.36 4.37 2.74
CA GLU A 404 -2.18 5.82 2.76
C GLU A 404 -0.69 6.19 2.59
N GLU A 405 -0.38 7.46 2.37
CA GLU A 405 1.00 7.96 2.16
C GLU A 405 1.96 7.54 3.29
N ALA A 406 1.48 7.67 4.52
CA ALA A 406 2.14 7.27 5.75
C ALA A 406 1.15 6.72 6.78
N ASP A 407 1.71 5.95 7.70
CA ASP A 407 1.14 5.43 8.95
C ASP A 407 -0.04 4.45 8.85
N ILE A 408 -1.00 4.63 7.94
CA ILE A 408 -2.27 3.88 7.95
C ILE A 408 -2.43 3.00 6.70
N VAL A 409 -2.84 1.74 6.90
CA VAL A 409 -3.41 0.89 5.86
C VAL A 409 -4.84 0.52 6.27
N SER A 410 -5.82 0.88 5.45
CA SER A 410 -7.23 0.56 5.67
C SER A 410 -7.63 -0.62 4.78
N ILE A 411 -8.41 -1.57 5.31
CA ILE A 411 -8.88 -2.76 4.60
C ILE A 411 -10.41 -2.78 4.66
N PHE A 412 -11.05 -2.39 3.57
CA PHE A 412 -12.51 -2.28 3.48
C PHE A 412 -13.15 -3.60 3.03
N ASP A 413 -14.37 -3.83 3.50
CA ASP A 413 -15.30 -4.75 2.84
C ASP A 413 -15.60 -4.25 1.41
N ALA A 414 -15.21 -5.01 0.38
CA ALA A 414 -15.45 -4.62 -1.01
C ALA A 414 -16.81 -5.07 -1.58
N GLN A 415 -17.71 -5.56 -0.73
CA GLN A 415 -19.11 -5.83 -1.08
C GLN A 415 -20.04 -4.71 -0.59
N THR A 416 -19.84 -4.23 0.64
CA THR A 416 -20.69 -3.20 1.28
C THR A 416 -20.03 -1.82 1.34
N PHE A 417 -18.70 -1.77 1.44
CA PHE A 417 -17.93 -0.56 1.74
C PHE A 417 -18.38 0.18 3.03
N ASP A 418 -19.12 -0.50 3.93
CA ASP A 418 -19.63 0.06 5.19
C ASP A 418 -18.63 -0.12 6.35
N THR A 419 -17.84 -1.18 6.33
CA THR A 419 -16.96 -1.60 7.42
C THR A 419 -15.51 -1.76 6.95
N GLN A 420 -14.59 -1.70 7.91
CA GLN A 420 -13.16 -1.86 7.67
C GLN A 420 -12.44 -2.54 8.85
N GLN A 421 -11.27 -3.09 8.55
CA GLN A 421 -10.15 -3.20 9.48
C GLN A 421 -9.18 -2.03 9.23
N LYS A 422 -8.49 -1.56 10.27
CA LYS A 422 -7.32 -0.67 10.12
C LYS A 422 -6.06 -1.35 10.63
N ILE A 423 -4.94 -1.05 9.98
CA ILE A 423 -3.59 -1.39 10.43
C ILE A 423 -2.86 -0.07 10.64
N ASP A 424 -2.51 0.21 11.89
CA ASP A 424 -1.85 1.44 12.33
C ASP A 424 -0.35 1.19 12.60
N MET A 425 0.50 1.89 11.87
CA MET A 425 1.97 1.88 11.97
C MET A 425 2.49 3.33 12.00
N PHE A 426 3.79 3.53 12.21
CA PHE A 426 4.45 4.84 12.09
C PHE A 426 5.54 4.77 11.01
N GLY A 427 5.45 5.63 9.98
CA GLY A 427 6.36 5.67 8.84
C GLY A 427 5.65 5.76 7.50
N GLU A 428 6.36 6.20 6.46
CA GLU A 428 5.88 6.19 5.07
C GLU A 428 5.58 4.75 4.62
N ILE A 429 4.46 4.53 3.89
CA ILE A 429 4.03 3.18 3.47
C ILE A 429 4.32 2.96 1.98
N GLY A 430 5.52 2.47 1.65
CA GLY A 430 6.03 2.26 0.28
C GLY A 430 5.22 1.32 -0.63
N GLY A 431 4.19 0.66 -0.10
CA GLY A 431 3.20 -0.07 -0.89
C GLY A 431 2.62 -1.28 -0.16
N THR A 432 1.60 -1.89 -0.77
CA THR A 432 0.97 -3.13 -0.32
C THR A 432 0.81 -4.13 -1.45
N ALA A 433 1.00 -5.41 -1.17
CA ALA A 433 0.83 -6.50 -2.12
C ALA A 433 0.18 -7.72 -1.46
N PHE A 434 -0.70 -8.41 -2.18
CA PHE A 434 -1.17 -9.74 -1.81
C PHE A 434 -0.16 -10.80 -2.24
N ALA A 435 -0.18 -11.94 -1.55
CA ALA A 435 0.58 -13.14 -1.90
C ALA A 435 -0.23 -14.40 -1.55
N ASP A 436 0.12 -15.53 -2.18
CA ASP A 436 -0.60 -16.81 -2.12
C ASP A 436 -2.13 -16.63 -2.24
N ASP A 437 -2.61 -16.23 -3.41
CA ASP A 437 -4.05 -16.07 -3.72
C ASP A 437 -4.81 -15.23 -2.68
N GLY A 438 -4.16 -14.19 -2.14
CA GLY A 438 -4.73 -13.29 -1.15
C GLY A 438 -4.83 -13.84 0.28
N GLN A 439 -4.21 -14.99 0.58
CA GLN A 439 -4.10 -15.51 1.95
C GLN A 439 -3.05 -14.77 2.80
N VAL A 440 -2.12 -14.08 2.14
CA VAL A 440 -1.13 -13.21 2.77
C VAL A 440 -1.28 -11.79 2.23
N LEU A 441 -1.21 -10.81 3.12
CA LEU A 441 -1.04 -9.39 2.79
C LEU A 441 0.32 -8.95 3.31
N MET A 442 1.09 -8.26 2.47
CA MET A 442 2.35 -7.61 2.85
C MET A 442 2.25 -6.11 2.69
N ALA A 443 2.83 -5.37 3.65
CA ALA A 443 2.98 -3.93 3.60
C ALA A 443 4.44 -3.53 3.81
N LEU A 444 4.93 -2.56 3.05
CA LEU A 444 6.28 -2.01 3.17
C LEU A 444 6.20 -0.68 3.93
N ASN A 445 6.79 -0.64 5.13
CA ASN A 445 7.01 0.61 5.87
C ASN A 445 8.47 1.03 5.66
N THR A 446 8.74 2.29 5.30
CA THR A 446 10.10 2.78 5.02
C THR A 446 10.63 3.78 6.05
N ASP A 447 10.20 3.70 7.31
CA ASP A 447 10.81 4.45 8.42
C ASP A 447 12.29 4.06 8.61
N PRO A 448 13.24 5.02 8.70
CA PRO A 448 14.67 4.70 8.79
C PRO A 448 15.12 3.91 10.04
N ALA A 449 14.35 3.92 11.13
CA ALA A 449 14.73 3.29 12.41
C ALA A 449 13.99 1.98 12.67
N ARG A 450 12.71 1.93 12.27
CA ARG A 450 11.73 0.85 12.54
C ARG A 450 10.86 0.49 11.33
N GLY A 451 11.29 0.83 10.11
CA GLY A 451 10.72 0.34 8.86
C GLY A 451 11.07 -1.12 8.58
N GLY A 452 10.49 -1.68 7.52
CA GLY A 452 10.58 -3.10 7.20
C GLY A 452 9.40 -3.59 6.38
N ILE A 453 9.41 -4.89 6.08
CA ILE A 453 8.27 -5.58 5.46
C ILE A 453 7.46 -6.24 6.57
N VAL A 454 6.16 -5.93 6.61
CA VAL A 454 5.19 -6.45 7.59
C VAL A 454 4.30 -7.46 6.89
N GLN A 455 4.25 -8.68 7.41
CA GLN A 455 3.46 -9.78 6.89
C GLN A 455 2.23 -10.03 7.77
N PHE A 456 1.06 -10.07 7.12
CA PHE A 456 -0.21 -10.41 7.74
C PHE A 456 -0.79 -11.67 7.08
N GLU A 457 -1.44 -12.52 7.88
CA GLU A 457 -2.15 -13.72 7.45
C GLU A 457 -3.65 -13.50 7.51
N ARG A 458 -4.38 -14.07 6.56
CA ARG A 458 -5.84 -13.97 6.48
C ARG A 458 -6.53 -14.75 7.61
N CYS A 459 -7.65 -14.21 8.11
CA CYS A 459 -8.35 -14.69 9.30
C CYS A 459 -9.77 -15.22 9.05
N ASP A 460 -10.42 -14.81 7.95
CA ASP A 460 -11.79 -15.22 7.60
C ASP A 460 -11.90 -16.65 7.02
N GLY A 461 -10.79 -17.42 7.06
CA GLY A 461 -10.74 -18.84 6.74
C GLY A 461 -10.98 -19.19 5.26
N GLY A 462 -11.07 -18.20 4.37
CA GLY A 462 -11.44 -18.41 2.97
C GLY A 462 -12.92 -18.79 2.77
N THR A 463 -13.74 -18.81 3.81
CA THR A 463 -15.19 -18.98 3.67
C THR A 463 -15.82 -17.71 3.12
N GLU A 464 -16.42 -17.79 1.94
CA GLU A 464 -17.32 -16.75 1.47
C GLU A 464 -18.57 -16.70 2.37
N ASP A 465 -18.76 -15.61 3.11
CA ASP A 465 -20.04 -15.25 3.75
C ASP A 465 -21.14 -14.84 2.73
N ALA A 466 -21.05 -15.34 1.49
CA ALA A 466 -21.91 -14.95 0.35
C ALA A 466 -23.41 -15.25 0.55
N PHE A 467 -23.78 -16.00 1.59
CA PHE A 467 -25.15 -16.45 1.83
C PHE A 467 -25.64 -16.29 3.28
N ASN A 468 -25.04 -15.41 4.10
CA ASN A 468 -25.59 -15.12 5.43
C ASN A 468 -26.82 -14.19 5.37
N THR A 469 -27.92 -14.72 4.83
CA THR A 469 -29.22 -14.04 4.68
C THR A 469 -29.99 -13.83 5.99
N ASN A 470 -29.36 -14.11 7.15
CA ASN A 470 -29.96 -13.97 8.48
C ASN A 470 -29.67 -12.61 9.14
N ASP A 471 -29.15 -11.62 8.41
CA ASP A 471 -28.74 -10.31 8.95
C ASP A 471 -29.92 -9.41 9.43
N TRP A 472 -31.14 -9.97 9.48
CA TRP A 472 -32.35 -9.30 9.95
C TRP A 472 -32.48 -9.20 11.48
N ASP A 473 -31.70 -9.97 12.28
CA ASP A 473 -31.75 -9.94 13.76
C ASP A 473 -30.57 -9.19 14.44
N LEU A 474 -29.89 -8.28 13.72
CA LEU A 474 -28.87 -7.41 14.32
C LEU A 474 -29.44 -6.38 15.32
N SER A 475 -30.76 -6.27 15.45
CA SER A 475 -31.45 -5.37 16.39
C SER A 475 -31.08 -5.59 17.87
N ARG A 476 -30.53 -6.77 18.21
CA ARG A 476 -30.32 -7.22 19.61
C ARG A 476 -28.88 -7.16 20.13
N ARG A 477 -27.91 -6.66 19.35
CA ARG A 477 -26.53 -6.41 19.83
C ARG A 477 -26.26 -4.95 20.18
N SER A 478 -27.22 -4.31 20.83
CA SER A 478 -27.12 -2.94 21.38
C SER A 478 -26.24 -2.86 22.65
N GLY A 479 -24.99 -3.32 22.55
CA GLY A 479 -23.95 -3.02 23.53
C GLY A 479 -23.34 -1.63 23.25
N PRO A 480 -22.92 -0.87 24.28
CA PRO A 480 -22.19 0.38 24.04
C PRO A 480 -20.86 0.09 23.31
N PRO A 481 -20.39 1.01 22.46
CA PRO A 481 -19.12 0.82 21.75
C PRO A 481 -17.98 0.63 22.75
N ARG A 482 -17.19 -0.44 22.60
CA ARG A 482 -15.98 -0.65 23.40
C ARG A 482 -14.91 0.35 22.97
N THR A 483 -14.89 1.51 23.63
CA THR A 483 -13.89 2.58 23.47
C THR A 483 -12.50 2.21 24.01
N SER A 484 -12.30 0.97 24.47
CA SER A 484 -10.99 0.43 24.80
C SER A 484 -10.21 0.14 23.51
N TYR A 485 -9.29 1.03 23.15
CA TYR A 485 -8.20 0.76 22.21
C TYR A 485 -7.31 -0.37 22.76
N ARG A 486 -7.74 -1.62 22.55
CA ARG A 486 -6.80 -2.74 22.37
C ARG A 486 -6.15 -2.58 21.00
N TYR A 487 -5.01 -3.19 20.81
CA TYR A 487 -4.34 -3.15 19.52
C TYR A 487 -5.17 -3.96 18.50
N ASP A 488 -5.11 -3.62 17.21
CA ASP A 488 -5.97 -4.16 16.13
C ASP A 488 -5.67 -5.62 15.73
N TRP A 489 -5.28 -6.41 16.73
CA TRP A 489 -4.88 -7.80 16.65
C TRP A 489 -6.03 -8.70 17.07
N GLY A 490 -6.49 -9.56 16.16
CA GLY A 490 -7.32 -10.69 16.54
C GLY A 490 -6.63 -11.52 17.63
N ALA A 491 -7.38 -11.86 18.67
CA ALA A 491 -6.95 -12.83 19.68
C ALA A 491 -6.74 -14.21 19.03
N THR A 492 -5.97 -15.09 19.66
CA THR A 492 -5.52 -16.34 19.01
C THR A 492 -6.70 -17.24 18.65
N THR A 493 -6.49 -18.25 17.80
CA THR A 493 -7.54 -19.22 17.45
C THR A 493 -8.15 -19.93 18.66
N LYS A 494 -7.40 -20.07 19.77
CA LYS A 494 -7.95 -20.56 21.06
C LYS A 494 -8.89 -19.56 21.72
N ASP A 495 -8.60 -18.26 21.64
CA ASP A 495 -9.40 -17.20 22.23
C ASP A 495 -10.68 -16.92 21.41
N THR A 496 -10.62 -17.03 20.08
CA THR A 496 -11.81 -16.96 19.21
C THR A 496 -12.71 -18.18 19.39
N LEU A 497 -12.15 -19.39 19.50
CA LEU A 497 -12.92 -20.58 19.91
C LEU A 497 -13.52 -20.42 21.32
N GLY A 498 -12.81 -19.76 22.25
CA GLY A 498 -13.31 -19.44 23.59
C GLY A 498 -14.51 -18.49 23.63
N LEU A 499 -14.78 -17.76 22.55
CA LEU A 499 -15.98 -16.92 22.38
C LEU A 499 -17.10 -17.59 21.57
N SER A 500 -16.85 -18.76 20.98
CA SER A 500 -17.81 -19.53 20.19
C SER A 500 -18.42 -20.68 21.00
N GLN A 501 -19.24 -20.34 22.01
CA GLN A 501 -20.14 -21.33 22.61
C GLN A 501 -21.40 -21.48 21.75
N SER A 502 -21.65 -22.73 21.31
CA SER A 502 -22.78 -23.18 20.49
C SER A 502 -22.92 -22.58 19.08
N LEU A 503 -22.42 -23.30 18.08
CA LEU A 503 -23.26 -24.14 17.20
C LEU A 503 -22.36 -24.95 16.25
N GLU A 504 -22.59 -26.26 16.11
CA GLU A 504 -21.86 -27.08 15.13
C GLU A 504 -22.09 -26.57 13.71
N THR A 505 -21.01 -26.30 12.98
CA THR A 505 -21.08 -25.85 11.59
C THR A 505 -21.57 -26.97 10.67
N LEU A 506 -22.20 -26.58 9.55
CA LEU A 506 -22.53 -27.53 8.47
C LEU A 506 -21.29 -28.26 7.94
N THR A 507 -20.11 -27.63 8.01
CA THR A 507 -18.82 -28.23 7.64
C THR A 507 -18.39 -29.32 8.61
N GLU A 508 -18.57 -29.15 9.92
CA GLU A 508 -18.32 -30.21 10.91
C GLU A 508 -19.31 -31.36 10.78
N ARG A 509 -20.60 -31.07 10.53
CA ARG A 509 -21.60 -32.10 10.24
C ARG A 509 -21.27 -32.88 8.98
N ARG A 510 -20.83 -32.22 7.90
CA ARG A 510 -20.34 -32.88 6.68
C ARG A 510 -19.09 -33.71 6.93
N ARG A 511 -18.12 -33.22 7.73
CA ARG A 511 -16.94 -34.01 8.12
C ARG A 511 -17.31 -35.24 8.95
N LYS A 512 -18.25 -35.14 9.89
CA LYS A 512 -18.79 -36.29 10.65
C LYS A 512 -19.55 -37.28 9.76
N ALA A 513 -20.32 -36.80 8.79
CA ALA A 513 -21.02 -37.65 7.82
C ALA A 513 -20.04 -38.43 6.92
N VAL A 514 -19.05 -37.74 6.33
CA VAL A 514 -18.00 -38.37 5.50
C VAL A 514 -17.16 -39.35 6.33
N ALA A 515 -16.87 -39.04 7.60
CA ALA A 515 -16.15 -39.94 8.51
C ALA A 515 -17.00 -41.10 9.07
N SER A 516 -18.29 -41.20 8.71
CA SER A 516 -19.16 -42.33 9.10
C SER A 516 -19.69 -43.15 7.90
N SER A 517 -19.45 -42.70 6.66
CA SER A 517 -19.72 -43.47 5.45
C SER A 517 -18.50 -44.29 5.00
N ASN A 518 -18.41 -45.54 5.45
CA ASN A 518 -17.54 -46.53 4.79
C ASN A 518 -18.09 -46.81 3.39
N LEU A 519 -17.42 -46.32 2.35
CA LEU A 519 -17.65 -46.70 0.95
C LEU A 519 -16.29 -46.91 0.27
N GLU A 520 -16.17 -48.02 -0.46
CA GLU A 520 -14.95 -48.46 -1.13
C GLU A 520 -14.68 -47.70 -2.45
N PRO A 521 -13.42 -47.65 -2.92
CA PRO A 521 -13.03 -46.80 -4.05
C PRO A 521 -13.32 -47.41 -5.42
N PHE A 522 -13.90 -46.58 -6.31
CA PHE A 522 -13.78 -46.64 -7.77
C PHE A 522 -13.71 -45.21 -8.32
#